data_AF-A0A914WTZ6-F1
#
_entry.id   AF-A0A914WTZ6-F1
#
_cell.length_a   1.000
_cell.length_b   1.000
_cell.length_c   1.000
_cell.angle_alpha   90.00
_cell.angle_beta   90.00
_cell.angle_gamma   90.00
#
_symmetry.space_group_name_H-M   'P 1'
#
loop_
_entity.id
_entity.type
_entity.pdbx_description
1 polymer ?
#
loop_
_entity_poly.entity_id
_entity_poly.type
_entity_poly.pdbx_seq_one_letter_code
_entity_poly.pdbx_strand_id
1 'polypeptide(L)'
;MTGPESPSRRSLLQAVRARVPQLAHVAMGSRRMPDWKSISSRTPEVIRRVLRLEPKRRMSDSGAADNRRQSVALSALDKDKTDMIDHWQPNHRQRELIKLTWSDDFEYLYNLGSNIYVYIFNHEPNAKKLFPALAPYGDAWLDSKEFRGQALKFVQTLSQTVKNVHHMDRLQPLLYNVGRAHIRFADRGFRPEYWDVFHSAIKSAMAGHIASLTTLTDEDRAEAVKVWRMLTDYVVYQMRKGYMDGLEAKGGAIGSSSSS
;
A
#
# COMPACT_ATOMS: atom_id res chain seq x y z
N MET A 1 -11.88 5.05 40.21
CA MET A 1 -11.81 4.12 39.07
C MET A 1 -11.61 4.97 37.82
N THR A 2 -10.36 5.18 37.42
CA THR A 2 -10.02 5.90 36.18
C THR A 2 -9.42 4.88 35.22
N GLY A 3 -10.10 4.64 34.10
CA GLY A 3 -9.67 3.68 33.09
C GLY A 3 -8.39 4.14 32.37
N PRO A 4 -7.66 3.24 31.70
CA PRO A 4 -6.42 3.60 31.02
C PRO A 4 -6.71 4.49 29.80
N GLU A 5 -6.09 5.68 29.80
CA GLU A 5 -6.10 6.60 28.66
C GLU A 5 -5.49 5.94 27.41
N SER A 6 -6.16 6.11 26.27
CA SER A 6 -5.65 5.67 24.97
C SER A 6 -4.46 6.56 24.56
N PRO A 7 -3.32 5.99 24.11
CA PRO A 7 -2.14 6.78 23.80
C PRO A 7 -2.36 7.71 22.60
N SER A 8 -1.96 8.97 22.76
CA SER A 8 -1.99 10.01 21.72
C SER A 8 -1.23 9.57 20.46
N ARG A 9 -1.71 9.97 19.27
CA ARG A 9 -1.05 9.73 17.96
C ARG A 9 0.44 10.10 17.95
N ARG A 10 0.85 11.08 18.75
CA ARG A 10 2.26 11.50 18.89
C ARG A 10 3.11 10.47 19.64
N SER A 11 2.54 9.79 20.63
CA SER A 11 3.16 8.72 21.42
C SER A 11 3.35 7.45 20.59
N LEU A 12 2.39 7.10 19.74
CA LEU A 12 2.52 5.96 18.82
C LEU A 12 3.65 6.17 17.81
N LEU A 13 3.78 7.35 17.20
CA LEU A 13 4.88 7.65 16.27
C LEU A 13 6.26 7.64 16.96
N GLN A 14 6.36 8.10 18.21
CA GLN A 14 7.59 8.00 19.01
C GLN A 14 7.91 6.55 19.40
N ALA A 15 6.91 5.74 19.75
CA ALA A 15 7.09 4.32 20.05
C ALA A 15 7.52 3.52 18.81
N VAL A 16 7.03 3.88 17.62
CA VAL A 16 7.50 3.32 16.34
C VAL A 16 8.95 3.73 16.07
N ARG A 17 9.32 5.00 16.29
CA ARG A 17 10.70 5.47 16.15
C ARG A 17 11.66 4.83 17.17
N ALA A 18 11.17 4.40 18.33
CA ALA A 18 11.92 3.70 19.36
C ALA A 18 11.98 2.17 19.14
N ARG A 19 11.03 1.58 18.41
CA ARG A 19 10.96 0.14 18.10
C ARG A 19 11.55 -0.24 16.75
N VAL A 20 11.79 0.72 15.86
CA VAL A 20 12.69 0.52 14.71
C VAL A 20 14.12 0.67 15.27
N PRO A 21 14.89 -0.42 15.46
CA PRO A 21 16.27 -0.28 15.89
C PRO A 21 17.00 0.61 14.90
N GLN A 22 17.78 1.57 15.41
CA GLN A 22 18.88 2.17 14.67
C GLN A 22 19.87 1.04 14.34
N LEU A 23 19.64 0.30 13.26
CA LEU A 23 20.62 -0.62 12.70
C LEU A 23 21.69 0.20 11.96
N ALA A 24 22.41 1.02 12.71
CA ALA A 24 23.63 1.67 12.30
C ALA A 24 24.73 1.19 13.25
N HIS A 25 25.27 0.00 12.98
CA HIS A 25 26.69 -0.36 13.18
C HIS A 25 26.92 -1.82 12.76
N VAL A 26 26.76 -2.09 11.46
CA VAL A 26 27.58 -3.10 10.80
C VAL A 26 28.26 -2.37 9.66
N ALA A 27 29.56 -2.16 9.80
CA ALA A 27 30.41 -1.53 8.80
C ALA A 27 30.22 -2.20 7.44
N MET A 28 29.55 -1.52 6.50
CA MET A 28 29.62 -1.83 5.09
C MET A 28 29.78 -0.54 4.32
N GLY A 29 31.03 -0.29 3.89
CA GLY A 29 31.38 0.84 3.05
C GLY A 29 30.49 0.93 1.82
N SER A 30 30.35 2.16 1.33
CA SER A 30 29.74 2.58 0.05
C SER A 30 29.58 1.43 -0.97
N ARG A 31 28.50 0.65 -0.82
CA ARG A 31 28.09 -0.31 -1.84
C ARG A 31 27.04 0.38 -2.68
N ARG A 32 27.42 0.74 -3.91
CA ARG A 32 26.44 0.99 -4.98
C ARG A 32 25.45 -0.16 -4.99
N MET A 33 24.15 0.18 -5.04
CA MET A 33 23.12 -0.81 -5.32
C MET A 33 23.50 -1.63 -6.57
N PRO A 34 23.23 -2.94 -6.59
CA PRO A 34 23.27 -3.72 -7.82
C PRO A 34 22.44 -3.03 -8.91
N ASP A 35 22.89 -3.10 -10.16
CA ASP A 35 22.19 -2.51 -11.31
C ASP A 35 20.69 -2.85 -11.27
N TRP A 36 19.87 -1.83 -11.06
CA TRP A 36 18.42 -1.96 -10.91
C TRP A 36 17.75 -2.48 -12.19
N LYS A 37 18.44 -2.39 -13.35
CA LYS A 37 18.01 -3.02 -14.61
C LYS A 37 18.18 -4.54 -14.60
N SER A 38 19.13 -5.07 -13.83
CA SER A 38 19.31 -6.52 -13.65
C SER A 38 18.18 -7.14 -12.79
N ILE A 39 17.67 -6.41 -11.79
CA ILE A 39 16.47 -6.84 -11.03
C ILE A 39 15.20 -6.68 -11.89
N SER A 40 15.14 -5.65 -12.73
CA SER A 40 14.09 -5.47 -13.74
C SER A 40 14.09 -6.58 -14.81
N SER A 41 15.22 -7.24 -15.05
CA SER A 41 15.34 -8.36 -15.99
C SER A 41 14.96 -9.72 -15.41
N ARG A 42 14.63 -9.80 -14.10
CA ARG A 42 14.09 -11.00 -13.44
C ARG A 42 12.58 -10.94 -13.18
N THR A 43 11.86 -10.37 -14.13
CA THR A 43 10.45 -10.70 -14.37
C THR A 43 10.32 -11.27 -15.78
N PRO A 44 10.77 -12.52 -15.97
CA PRO A 44 9.91 -13.48 -16.66
C PRO A 44 10.19 -14.93 -16.24
N GLU A 45 9.35 -15.54 -15.39
CA GLU A 45 9.07 -17.00 -15.36
C GLU A 45 8.16 -17.43 -14.20
N VAL A 46 8.16 -16.70 -13.08
CA VAL A 46 7.33 -17.04 -11.90
C VAL A 46 5.83 -16.98 -12.23
N ILE A 47 5.43 -16.16 -13.21
CA ILE A 47 4.05 -16.03 -13.69
C ILE A 47 3.59 -17.27 -14.50
N ARG A 48 4.50 -18.03 -15.13
CA ARG A 48 4.13 -19.23 -15.92
C ARG A 48 4.19 -20.54 -15.13
N ARG A 49 5.02 -20.64 -14.09
CA ARG A 49 5.27 -21.93 -13.41
C ARG A 49 4.24 -22.29 -12.32
N VAL A 50 3.38 -21.35 -11.91
CA VAL A 50 2.36 -21.59 -10.87
C VAL A 50 1.03 -22.12 -11.45
N LEU A 51 0.96 -22.32 -12.78
CA LEU A 51 -0.24 -22.78 -13.51
C LEU A 51 -0.41 -24.32 -13.61
N ARG A 52 0.11 -25.14 -12.69
CA ARG A 52 -0.11 -26.60 -12.74
C ARG A 52 -0.53 -27.24 -11.41
N LEU A 53 -1.76 -27.76 -11.44
CA LEU A 53 -2.41 -28.87 -10.70
C LEU A 53 -2.97 -28.57 -9.28
N GLU A 54 -4.28 -28.28 -9.11
CA GLU A 54 -5.48 -29.17 -8.87
C GLU A 54 -5.75 -29.41 -7.34
N PRO A 55 -6.94 -29.87 -6.84
CA PRO A 55 -8.28 -29.26 -6.85
C PRO A 55 -8.98 -29.12 -5.46
N LYS A 56 -10.01 -28.25 -5.44
CA LYS A 56 -11.29 -28.21 -4.66
C LYS A 56 -11.34 -28.73 -3.21
N ARG A 57 -11.70 -27.84 -2.26
CA ARG A 57 -12.65 -28.14 -1.17
C ARG A 57 -13.68 -27.00 -1.02
N ARG A 58 -14.94 -27.43 -0.94
CA ARG A 58 -16.18 -26.64 -0.90
C ARG A 58 -16.53 -26.36 0.57
N MET A 59 -16.81 -25.11 0.95
CA MET A 59 -17.65 -24.82 2.13
C MET A 59 -18.37 -23.47 1.99
N SER A 60 -19.70 -23.60 2.00
CA SER A 60 -20.81 -22.73 2.44
C SER A 60 -20.82 -21.21 2.25
N ASP A 61 -21.95 -20.80 1.68
CA ASP A 61 -22.54 -19.48 1.47
C ASP A 61 -22.65 -18.60 2.74
N SER A 62 -22.01 -17.43 2.70
CA SER A 62 -22.40 -16.27 3.54
C SER A 62 -22.08 -14.90 2.91
N GLY A 63 -21.62 -14.85 1.65
CA GLY A 63 -21.03 -13.65 1.04
C GLY A 63 -22.00 -12.64 0.40
N ALA A 64 -23.30 -12.95 0.31
CA ALA A 64 -24.23 -12.13 -0.48
C ALA A 64 -24.67 -10.82 0.22
N ALA A 65 -24.69 -10.79 1.55
CA ALA A 65 -25.15 -9.60 2.31
C ALA A 65 -24.06 -8.53 2.44
N ASP A 66 -22.79 -8.94 2.46
CA ASP A 66 -21.63 -8.05 2.66
C ASP A 66 -21.30 -7.24 1.39
N ASN A 67 -21.48 -7.87 0.22
CA ASN A 67 -21.28 -7.22 -1.09
C ASN A 67 -22.23 -6.03 -1.30
N ARG A 68 -23.47 -6.11 -0.77
CA ARG A 68 -24.48 -5.05 -0.93
C ARG A 68 -24.16 -3.82 -0.07
N ARG A 69 -23.46 -3.98 1.05
CA ARG A 69 -22.96 -2.85 1.88
C ARG A 69 -21.71 -2.20 1.27
N GLN A 70 -20.90 -2.96 0.53
CA GLN A 70 -19.70 -2.45 -0.15
C GLN A 70 -20.02 -1.53 -1.34
N SER A 71 -21.10 -1.81 -2.07
CA SER A 71 -21.69 -0.88 -3.05
C SER A 71 -22.05 0.48 -2.42
N VAL A 72 -22.40 0.50 -1.13
CA VAL A 72 -22.84 1.71 -0.43
C VAL A 72 -21.66 2.56 0.05
N ALA A 73 -20.50 1.95 0.33
CA ALA A 73 -19.29 2.68 0.71
C ALA A 73 -18.71 3.50 -0.45
N LEU A 74 -18.86 3.04 -1.70
CA LEU A 74 -18.57 3.83 -2.90
C LEU A 74 -19.65 4.90 -3.16
N SER A 75 -20.92 4.64 -2.83
CA SER A 75 -22.00 5.61 -2.99
C SER A 75 -22.02 6.72 -1.92
N ALA A 76 -21.22 6.58 -0.85
CA ALA A 76 -21.14 7.55 0.24
C ALA A 76 -20.06 8.62 0.02
N LEU A 77 -19.17 8.45 -0.97
CA LEU A 77 -18.36 9.53 -1.50
C LEU A 77 -19.21 10.29 -2.53
N ASP A 78 -19.28 11.61 -2.38
CA ASP A 78 -19.91 12.47 -3.38
C ASP A 78 -19.39 12.10 -4.77
N LYS A 79 -20.30 11.88 -5.73
CA LYS A 79 -19.94 11.45 -7.09
C LYS A 79 -18.94 12.42 -7.71
N ASP A 80 -19.12 13.71 -7.44
CA ASP A 80 -18.22 14.79 -7.88
C ASP A 80 -16.79 14.60 -7.35
N LYS A 81 -16.65 14.24 -6.07
CA LYS A 81 -15.35 13.97 -5.46
C LYS A 81 -14.69 12.72 -6.05
N THR A 82 -15.47 11.70 -6.36
CA THR A 82 -14.97 10.48 -7.00
C THR A 82 -14.47 10.77 -8.42
N ASP A 83 -15.24 11.51 -9.21
CA ASP A 83 -14.86 11.91 -10.56
C ASP A 83 -13.61 12.79 -10.57
N MET A 84 -13.50 13.72 -9.62
CA MET A 84 -12.31 14.55 -9.43
C MET A 84 -11.07 13.70 -9.13
N ILE A 85 -11.19 12.65 -8.31
CA ILE A 85 -10.05 11.77 -7.99
C ILE A 85 -9.70 10.89 -9.20
N ASP A 86 -10.67 10.31 -9.91
CA ASP A 86 -10.38 9.43 -11.06
C ASP A 86 -9.59 10.14 -12.15
N HIS A 87 -9.92 11.41 -12.39
CA HIS A 87 -9.32 12.23 -13.44
C HIS A 87 -8.23 13.19 -12.91
N TRP A 88 -7.79 13.03 -11.66
CA TRP A 88 -6.81 13.92 -11.06
C TRP A 88 -5.50 13.91 -11.86
N GLN A 89 -5.00 15.10 -12.17
CA GLN A 89 -3.73 15.33 -12.84
C GLN A 89 -2.90 16.33 -12.03
N PRO A 90 -1.69 15.97 -11.61
CA PRO A 90 -0.85 16.89 -10.86
C PRO A 90 -0.37 18.02 -11.78
N ASN A 91 -0.47 19.27 -11.33
CA ASN A 91 0.11 20.41 -12.04
C ASN A 91 1.64 20.45 -11.89
N HIS A 92 2.33 21.35 -12.60
CA HIS A 92 3.79 21.46 -12.55
C HIS A 92 4.35 21.60 -11.12
N ARG A 93 3.78 22.50 -10.31
CA ARG A 93 4.20 22.71 -8.91
C ARG A 93 4.05 21.45 -8.07
N GLN A 94 2.93 20.76 -8.22
CA GLN A 94 2.64 19.52 -7.48
C GLN A 94 3.64 18.41 -7.84
N ARG A 95 4.01 18.28 -9.11
CA ARG A 95 5.04 17.32 -9.54
C ARG A 95 6.42 17.65 -8.94
N GLU A 96 6.80 18.93 -8.94
CA GLU A 96 8.07 19.35 -8.32
C GLU A 96 8.07 19.11 -6.81
N LEU A 97 6.96 19.35 -6.11
CA LEU A 97 6.87 19.05 -4.67
C LEU A 97 6.98 17.55 -4.41
N ILE A 98 6.34 16.70 -5.23
CA ILE A 98 6.48 15.24 -5.11
C ILE A 98 7.94 14.83 -5.29
N LYS A 99 8.62 15.38 -6.30
CA LYS A 99 10.03 15.10 -6.58
C LYS A 99 10.96 15.57 -5.46
N LEU A 100 10.74 16.78 -4.94
CA LEU A 100 11.55 17.39 -3.89
C LEU A 100 11.43 16.66 -2.54
N THR A 101 10.26 16.07 -2.28
CA THR A 101 9.95 15.37 -1.02
C THR A 101 10.03 13.85 -1.11
N TRP A 102 10.45 13.32 -2.26
CA TRP A 102 10.78 11.91 -2.44
C TRP A 102 12.29 11.71 -2.33
N SER A 103 12.69 10.59 -1.74
CA SER A 103 14.10 10.17 -1.71
C SER A 103 14.23 8.75 -2.24
N ASP A 104 15.29 8.50 -3.02
CA ASP A 104 15.67 7.17 -3.49
C ASP A 104 16.71 6.50 -2.57
N ASP A 105 17.00 7.11 -1.42
CA ASP A 105 17.88 6.51 -0.41
C ASP A 105 17.28 5.22 0.16
N PHE A 106 18.11 4.18 0.26
CA PHE A 106 17.64 2.86 0.66
C PHE A 106 17.10 2.82 2.09
N GLU A 107 17.78 3.46 3.03
CA GLU A 107 17.35 3.48 4.44
C GLU A 107 16.05 4.25 4.58
N TYR A 108 15.90 5.38 3.89
CA TYR A 108 14.64 6.09 3.79
C TYR A 108 13.51 5.18 3.26
N LEU A 109 13.72 4.51 2.12
CA LEU A 109 12.70 3.66 1.50
C LEU A 109 12.33 2.48 2.40
N TYR A 110 13.31 1.84 3.02
CA TYR A 110 13.05 0.74 3.94
C TYR A 110 12.27 1.20 5.18
N ASN A 111 12.66 2.33 5.77
CA ASN A 111 11.96 2.91 6.91
C ASN A 111 10.54 3.36 6.56
N LEU A 112 10.35 3.94 5.37
CA LEU A 112 9.02 4.33 4.88
C LEU A 112 8.10 3.10 4.78
N GLY A 113 8.55 2.04 4.11
CA GLY A 113 7.78 0.79 4.00
C GLY A 113 7.50 0.15 5.36
N SER A 114 8.50 0.16 6.24
CA SER A 114 8.37 -0.39 7.59
C SER A 114 7.35 0.36 8.42
N ASN A 115 7.42 1.70 8.45
CA ASN A 115 6.49 2.56 9.17
C ASN A 115 5.06 2.40 8.68
N ILE A 116 4.86 2.24 7.38
CA ILE A 116 3.54 1.98 6.78
C ILE A 116 2.96 0.66 7.32
N TYR A 117 3.71 -0.44 7.26
CA TYR A 117 3.23 -1.74 7.77
C TYR A 117 3.02 -1.75 9.28
N VAL A 118 3.89 -1.11 10.05
CA VAL A 118 3.70 -0.96 11.50
C VAL A 118 2.41 -0.22 11.79
N TYR A 119 2.15 0.89 11.08
CA TYR A 119 0.89 1.61 11.22
C TYR A 119 -0.29 0.70 10.91
N ILE A 120 -0.26 -0.03 9.80
CA ILE A 120 -1.35 -0.92 9.38
C ILE A 120 -1.61 -2.01 10.41
N PHE A 121 -0.60 -2.74 10.86
CA PHE A 121 -0.79 -3.84 11.80
C PHE A 121 -1.18 -3.37 13.20
N ASN A 122 -0.86 -2.14 13.58
CA ASN A 122 -1.33 -1.55 14.84
C ASN A 122 -2.80 -1.13 14.78
N HIS A 123 -3.28 -0.66 13.63
CA HIS A 123 -4.66 -0.16 13.49
C HIS A 123 -5.64 -1.22 12.97
N GLU A 124 -5.15 -2.20 12.21
CA GLU A 124 -5.91 -3.35 11.73
C GLU A 124 -5.07 -4.63 11.87
N PRO A 125 -5.02 -5.21 13.08
CA PRO A 125 -4.22 -6.40 13.36
C PRO A 125 -4.60 -7.62 12.50
N ASN A 126 -5.86 -7.69 12.02
CA ASN A 126 -6.26 -8.80 11.15
C ASN A 126 -5.56 -8.76 9.79
N ALA A 127 -5.14 -7.59 9.31
CA ALA A 127 -4.36 -7.49 8.08
C ALA A 127 -3.03 -8.25 8.19
N LYS A 128 -2.44 -8.39 9.39
CA LYS A 128 -1.21 -9.16 9.61
C LYS A 128 -1.38 -10.65 9.29
N LYS A 129 -2.60 -11.20 9.46
CA LYS A 129 -2.91 -12.62 9.15
C LYS A 129 -2.75 -12.95 7.66
N LEU A 130 -2.78 -11.94 6.79
CA LEU A 130 -2.50 -12.09 5.36
C LEU A 130 -1.02 -12.39 5.06
N PHE A 131 -0.14 -12.37 6.06
CA PHE A 131 1.29 -12.58 5.93
C PHE A 131 1.74 -13.80 6.76
N PRO A 132 1.38 -15.03 6.38
CA PRO A 132 1.70 -16.24 7.14
C PRO A 132 3.21 -16.49 7.27
N ALA A 133 4.01 -15.98 6.33
CA ALA A 133 5.46 -16.01 6.41
C ALA A 133 6.02 -15.23 7.61
N LEU A 134 5.24 -14.30 8.19
CA LEU A 134 5.63 -13.55 9.39
C LEU A 134 5.23 -14.25 10.70
N ALA A 135 4.34 -15.23 10.65
CA ALA A 135 3.83 -15.91 11.84
C ALA A 135 4.93 -16.56 12.70
N PRO A 136 5.97 -17.23 12.14
CA PRO A 136 7.03 -17.84 12.93
C PRO A 136 7.83 -16.86 13.80
N TYR A 137 7.82 -15.57 13.45
CA TYR A 137 8.62 -14.54 14.12
C TYR A 137 7.90 -13.87 15.30
N GLY A 138 6.61 -14.13 15.50
CA GLY A 138 5.83 -13.53 16.60
C GLY A 138 5.90 -11.99 16.59
N ASP A 139 6.45 -11.42 17.66
CA ASP A 139 6.69 -9.99 17.83
C ASP A 139 7.99 -9.48 17.16
N ALA A 140 8.95 -10.38 16.89
CA ALA A 140 10.21 -10.08 16.21
C ALA A 140 10.09 -10.06 14.68
N TRP A 141 8.87 -10.03 14.14
CA TRP A 141 8.60 -10.03 12.69
C TRP A 141 9.24 -8.86 11.95
N LEU A 142 9.46 -7.71 12.62
CA LEU A 142 10.13 -6.53 12.06
C LEU A 142 11.58 -6.81 11.64
N ASP A 143 12.24 -7.77 12.29
CA ASP A 143 13.63 -8.13 12.04
C ASP A 143 13.76 -9.25 10.99
N SER A 144 12.64 -9.80 10.52
CA SER A 144 12.63 -10.91 9.56
C SER A 144 13.00 -10.48 8.14
N LYS A 145 13.70 -11.34 7.40
CA LYS A 145 14.02 -11.12 5.97
C LYS A 145 12.74 -11.09 5.12
N GLU A 146 11.72 -11.83 5.53
CA GLU A 146 10.39 -11.93 4.93
C GLU A 146 9.70 -10.56 4.98
N PHE A 147 9.71 -9.94 6.17
CA PHE A 147 9.16 -8.60 6.32
C PHE A 147 9.97 -7.57 5.53
N ARG A 148 11.30 -7.66 5.58
CA ARG A 148 12.18 -6.76 4.81
C ARG A 148 11.83 -6.77 3.32
N GLY A 149 11.69 -7.97 2.74
CA GLY A 149 11.28 -8.12 1.35
C GLY A 149 9.88 -7.58 1.07
N GLN A 150 8.94 -7.71 2.02
CA GLN A 150 7.57 -7.21 1.86
C GLN A 150 7.49 -5.67 1.93
N ALA A 151 8.20 -5.06 2.87
CA ALA A 151 8.31 -3.60 2.97
C ALA A 151 8.89 -2.99 1.69
N LEU A 152 9.93 -3.62 1.12
CA LEU A 152 10.56 -3.16 -0.12
C LEU A 152 9.64 -3.27 -1.34
N LYS A 153 8.83 -4.34 -1.46
CA LYS A 153 7.82 -4.46 -2.54
C LYS A 153 6.78 -3.34 -2.47
N PHE A 154 6.39 -2.95 -1.26
CA PHE A 154 5.44 -1.87 -1.07
C PHE A 154 6.01 -0.55 -1.58
N VAL A 155 7.19 -0.16 -1.10
CA VAL A 155 7.80 1.12 -1.53
C VAL A 155 8.23 1.11 -2.98
N GLN A 156 8.52 -0.04 -3.59
CA GLN A 156 8.72 -0.13 -5.03
C GLN A 156 7.47 0.33 -5.81
N THR A 157 6.27 0.03 -5.33
CA THR A 157 5.02 0.51 -5.93
C THR A 157 4.91 2.03 -5.81
N LEU A 158 5.29 2.59 -4.66
CA LEU A 158 5.36 4.05 -4.47
C LEU A 158 6.44 4.71 -5.34
N SER A 159 7.61 4.10 -5.50
CA SER A 159 8.66 4.58 -6.42
C SER A 159 8.14 4.61 -7.86
N GLN A 160 7.41 3.58 -8.30
CA GLN A 160 6.79 3.57 -9.63
C GLN A 160 5.72 4.65 -9.76
N THR A 161 4.99 4.93 -8.68
CA THR A 161 4.00 6.02 -8.63
C THR A 161 4.67 7.36 -8.85
N VAL A 162 5.72 7.67 -8.08
CA VAL A 162 6.49 8.92 -8.20
C VAL A 162 7.11 9.05 -9.59
N LYS A 163 7.73 7.98 -10.13
CA LYS A 163 8.36 8.00 -11.46
C LYS A 163 7.37 8.28 -12.60
N ASN A 164 6.12 7.86 -12.46
CA ASN A 164 5.09 8.01 -13.50
C ASN A 164 4.16 9.21 -13.26
N VAL A 165 4.46 10.12 -12.32
CA VAL A 165 3.61 11.29 -12.03
C VAL A 165 3.50 12.28 -13.21
N HIS A 166 4.43 12.20 -14.18
CA HIS A 166 4.38 12.92 -15.45
C HIS A 166 3.68 12.14 -16.58
N HIS A 167 3.38 10.85 -16.35
CA HIS A 167 2.83 9.89 -17.31
C HIS A 167 1.64 9.18 -16.67
N MET A 168 0.61 9.96 -16.33
CA MET A 168 -0.56 9.46 -15.60
C MET A 168 -1.34 8.40 -16.39
N ASP A 169 -1.27 8.45 -17.72
CA ASP A 169 -1.75 7.44 -18.67
C ASP A 169 -1.11 6.06 -18.45
N ARG A 170 0.14 6.01 -17.96
CA ARG A 170 0.85 4.78 -17.58
C ARG A 170 0.63 4.40 -16.13
N LEU A 171 0.50 5.40 -15.26
CA LEU A 171 0.30 5.20 -13.84
C LEU A 171 -1.07 4.56 -13.55
N GLN A 172 -2.13 5.04 -14.21
CA GLN A 172 -3.49 4.54 -13.99
C GLN A 172 -3.60 3.01 -14.22
N PRO A 173 -3.21 2.46 -15.39
CA PRO A 173 -3.28 1.01 -15.61
C PRO A 173 -2.37 0.21 -14.68
N LEU A 174 -1.22 0.76 -14.29
CA LEU A 174 -0.32 0.12 -13.33
C LEU A 174 -1.03 -0.09 -11.99
N LEU A 175 -1.58 0.98 -11.40
CA LEU A 175 -2.25 0.94 -10.10
C LEU A 175 -3.50 0.06 -10.14
N TYR A 176 -4.30 0.20 -11.19
CA TYR A 176 -5.47 -0.65 -11.43
C TYR A 176 -5.10 -2.15 -11.44
N ASN A 177 -4.02 -2.51 -12.14
CA ASN A 177 -3.56 -3.90 -12.20
C ASN A 177 -2.97 -4.40 -10.87
N VAL A 178 -2.32 -3.52 -10.08
CA VAL A 178 -1.95 -3.87 -8.70
C VAL A 178 -3.21 -4.18 -7.90
N GLY A 179 -4.24 -3.35 -7.99
CA GLY A 179 -5.56 -3.58 -7.40
C GLY A 179 -6.15 -4.95 -7.76
N ARG A 180 -6.24 -5.26 -9.05
CA ARG A 180 -6.70 -6.58 -9.53
C ARG A 180 -5.88 -7.73 -8.98
N ALA A 181 -4.56 -7.59 -8.92
CA ALA A 181 -3.69 -8.64 -8.39
C ALA A 181 -3.98 -8.99 -6.92
N HIS A 182 -4.62 -8.10 -6.15
CA HIS A 182 -4.98 -8.37 -4.75
C HIS A 182 -6.20 -9.28 -4.58
N ILE A 183 -6.97 -9.55 -5.64
CA ILE A 183 -8.11 -10.49 -5.61
C ILE A 183 -7.70 -11.90 -5.20
N ARG A 184 -6.45 -12.29 -5.53
CA ARG A 184 -5.87 -13.60 -5.11
C ARG A 184 -5.71 -13.76 -3.60
N PHE A 185 -5.98 -12.70 -2.83
CA PHE A 185 -5.92 -12.69 -1.37
C PHE A 185 -7.31 -12.58 -0.75
N ALA A 186 -8.38 -12.44 -1.54
CA ALA A 186 -9.75 -12.32 -1.04
C ALA A 186 -10.17 -13.57 -0.26
N ASP A 187 -9.82 -14.76 -0.76
CA ASP A 187 -10.03 -16.05 -0.10
C ASP A 187 -9.24 -16.21 1.22
N ARG A 188 -8.16 -15.44 1.37
CA ARG A 188 -7.34 -15.37 2.58
C ARG A 188 -7.82 -14.29 3.55
N GLY A 189 -8.95 -13.65 3.26
CA GLY A 189 -9.58 -12.64 4.11
C GLY A 189 -9.11 -11.21 3.83
N PHE A 190 -8.54 -10.93 2.65
CA PHE A 190 -8.32 -9.54 2.23
C PHE A 190 -9.67 -8.86 2.01
N ARG A 191 -9.88 -7.70 2.62
CA ARG A 191 -11.11 -6.93 2.49
C ARG A 191 -10.86 -5.53 1.91
N PRO A 192 -11.79 -4.96 1.12
CA PRO A 192 -11.66 -3.61 0.55
C PRO A 192 -11.39 -2.50 1.58
N GLU A 193 -11.84 -2.66 2.82
CA GLU A 193 -11.67 -1.67 3.89
C GLU A 193 -10.20 -1.58 4.33
N TYR A 194 -9.38 -2.60 4.06
CA TYR A 194 -7.94 -2.51 4.33
C TYR A 194 -7.28 -1.37 3.53
N TRP A 195 -7.83 -0.99 2.38
CA TRP A 195 -7.39 0.19 1.64
C TRP A 195 -7.52 1.50 2.43
N ASP A 196 -8.44 1.64 3.38
CA ASP A 196 -8.54 2.84 4.23
C ASP A 196 -7.41 2.94 5.26
N VAL A 197 -6.98 1.80 5.81
CA VAL A 197 -5.82 1.79 6.71
C VAL A 197 -4.52 1.94 5.93
N PHE A 198 -4.40 1.37 4.72
CA PHE A 198 -3.27 1.62 3.81
C PHE A 198 -3.15 3.11 3.48
N HIS A 199 -4.28 3.74 3.14
CA HIS A 199 -4.36 5.16 2.86
C HIS A 199 -3.91 6.04 4.03
N SER A 200 -4.43 5.76 5.22
CA SER A 200 -4.09 6.47 6.45
C SER A 200 -2.60 6.31 6.80
N ALA A 201 -2.05 5.12 6.60
CA ALA A 201 -0.64 4.81 6.84
C ALA A 201 0.28 5.62 5.94
N ILE A 202 0.02 5.66 4.63
CA ILE A 202 0.82 6.44 3.68
C ILE A 202 0.76 7.94 4.03
N LYS A 203 -0.44 8.47 4.30
CA LYS A 203 -0.61 9.89 4.69
C LYS A 203 0.18 10.22 5.95
N SER A 204 0.11 9.37 6.97
CA SER A 204 0.85 9.56 8.22
C SER A 204 2.37 9.50 7.99
N ALA A 205 2.85 8.51 7.23
CA ALA A 205 4.27 8.31 7.00
C ALA A 205 4.87 9.46 6.18
N MET A 206 4.19 9.89 5.11
CA MET A 206 4.64 11.01 4.29
C MET A 206 4.58 12.34 5.03
N ALA A 207 3.54 12.60 5.83
CA ALA A 207 3.48 13.81 6.65
C ALA A 207 4.64 13.88 7.66
N GLY A 208 4.97 12.76 8.31
CA GLY A 208 6.12 12.66 9.21
C GLY A 208 7.45 12.91 8.50
N HIS A 209 7.62 12.32 7.30
CA HIS A 209 8.82 12.55 6.50
C HIS A 209 8.95 14.01 6.06
N ILE A 210 7.89 14.58 5.49
CA ILE A 210 7.87 15.97 5.02
C ILE A 210 8.17 16.91 6.18
N ALA A 211 7.63 16.67 7.38
CA ALA A 211 7.95 17.45 8.58
C ALA A 211 9.42 17.38 9.00
N SER A 212 10.14 16.32 8.64
CA SER A 212 11.57 16.16 8.93
C SER A 212 12.50 16.89 7.95
N LEU A 213 11.99 17.33 6.80
CA LEU A 213 12.78 18.03 5.78
C LEU A 213 13.02 19.50 6.19
N THR A 214 14.21 19.82 6.66
CA THR A 214 14.57 21.17 7.12
C THR A 214 14.81 22.16 5.97
N THR A 215 14.93 21.67 4.74
CA THR A 215 15.18 22.48 3.55
C THR A 215 13.91 23.12 2.95
N LEU A 216 12.73 22.74 3.43
CA LEU A 216 11.46 23.29 2.97
C LEU A 216 10.99 24.45 3.84
N THR A 217 10.39 25.46 3.20
CA THR A 217 9.58 26.48 3.88
C THR A 217 8.32 25.85 4.47
N ASP A 218 7.65 26.55 5.38
CA ASP A 218 6.41 26.05 5.99
C ASP A 218 5.26 25.99 4.98
N GLU A 219 5.22 26.93 4.02
CA GLU A 219 4.27 26.92 2.91
C GLU A 219 4.48 25.68 2.03
N ASP A 220 5.73 25.40 1.63
CA ASP A 220 6.07 24.27 0.78
C ASP A 220 5.82 22.94 1.49
N ARG A 221 6.07 22.88 2.80
CA ARG A 221 5.75 21.74 3.65
C ARG A 221 4.25 21.47 3.69
N ALA A 222 3.44 22.51 3.92
CA ALA A 222 1.99 22.41 3.97
C ALA A 222 1.41 22.01 2.60
N GLU A 223 1.94 22.56 1.51
CA GLU A 223 1.53 22.21 0.16
C GLU A 223 1.93 20.77 -0.19
N ALA A 224 3.17 20.37 0.09
CA ALA A 224 3.64 19.00 -0.14
C ALA A 224 2.77 17.97 0.58
N VAL A 225 2.38 18.22 1.84
CA VAL A 225 1.45 17.34 2.58
C VAL A 225 0.10 17.23 1.86
N LYS A 226 -0.46 18.34 1.34
CA LYS A 226 -1.70 18.31 0.56
C LYS A 226 -1.53 17.50 -0.73
N VAL A 227 -0.41 17.68 -1.43
CA VAL A 227 -0.12 16.97 -2.69
C VAL A 227 0.02 15.47 -2.46
N TRP A 228 0.75 15.05 -1.43
CA TRP A 228 0.86 13.64 -1.08
C TRP A 228 -0.47 13.02 -0.65
N ARG A 229 -1.36 13.80 -0.02
CA ARG A 229 -2.72 13.35 0.27
C ARG A 229 -3.49 13.08 -1.02
N MET A 230 -3.47 14.00 -1.98
CA MET A 230 -4.13 13.82 -3.29
C MET A 230 -3.55 12.63 -4.06
N LEU A 231 -2.23 12.48 -4.10
CA LEU A 231 -1.59 11.33 -4.74
C LEU A 231 -2.00 10.01 -4.08
N THR A 232 -2.08 9.99 -2.75
CA THR A 232 -2.53 8.80 -2.01
C THR A 232 -4.01 8.50 -2.27
N ASP A 233 -4.86 9.54 -2.35
CA ASP A 233 -6.28 9.41 -2.73
C ASP A 233 -6.39 8.76 -4.11
N TYR A 234 -5.64 9.26 -5.10
CA TYR A 234 -5.58 8.72 -6.45
C TYR A 234 -5.10 7.26 -6.49
N VAL A 235 -3.99 6.94 -5.81
CA VAL A 235 -3.43 5.58 -5.73
C VAL A 235 -4.45 4.59 -5.22
N VAL A 236 -5.05 4.90 -4.07
CA VAL A 236 -6.01 4.01 -3.42
C VAL A 236 -7.29 3.88 -4.23
N TYR A 237 -7.77 4.96 -4.85
CA TYR A 237 -8.92 4.92 -5.74
C TYR A 237 -8.70 3.97 -6.93
N GLN A 238 -7.59 4.12 -7.66
CA GLN A 238 -7.32 3.27 -8.84
C GLN A 238 -7.13 1.79 -8.45
N MET A 239 -6.46 1.53 -7.32
CA MET A 239 -6.29 0.16 -6.81
C MET A 239 -7.62 -0.46 -6.36
N ARG A 240 -8.48 0.31 -5.70
CA ARG A 240 -9.83 -0.13 -5.32
C ARG A 240 -10.68 -0.45 -6.54
N LYS A 241 -10.70 0.44 -7.53
CA LYS A 241 -11.40 0.24 -8.81
C LYS A 241 -10.99 -1.08 -9.45
N GLY A 242 -9.69 -1.32 -9.59
CA GLY A 242 -9.18 -2.59 -10.10
C GLY A 242 -9.61 -3.80 -9.27
N TYR A 243 -9.53 -3.72 -7.94
CA TYR A 243 -9.95 -4.83 -7.08
C TYR A 243 -11.44 -5.17 -7.24
N MET A 244 -12.32 -4.16 -7.26
CA MET A 244 -13.77 -4.35 -7.37
C MET A 244 -14.17 -4.92 -8.73
N ASP A 245 -13.69 -4.34 -9.82
CA ASP A 245 -13.99 -4.80 -11.18
C ASP A 245 -13.57 -6.27 -11.37
N GLY A 246 -12.44 -6.67 -10.80
CA GLY A 246 -12.01 -8.07 -10.88
C GLY A 246 -12.76 -9.03 -9.94
N LEU A 247 -13.33 -8.55 -8.83
CA LEU A 247 -14.26 -9.37 -8.03
C LEU A 247 -15.56 -9.64 -8.78
N GLU A 248 -16.11 -8.62 -9.45
CA GLU A 248 -17.32 -8.74 -10.27
C GLU A 248 -17.11 -9.74 -11.42
N ALA A 249 -15.98 -9.62 -12.14
CA ALA A 249 -15.63 -10.56 -13.20
C ALA A 249 -15.51 -12.01 -12.70
N LYS A 250 -14.94 -12.21 -11.50
CA LYS A 250 -14.83 -13.54 -10.87
C LYS A 250 -16.20 -14.10 -10.46
N GLY A 251 -17.09 -13.25 -9.95
CA GLY A 251 -18.47 -13.63 -9.60
C GLY A 251 -19.32 -13.99 -10.82
N GLY A 252 -19.21 -13.22 -11.91
CA GLY A 252 -19.93 -13.49 -13.17
C GLY A 252 -19.48 -14.76 -13.88
N ALA A 253 -18.20 -15.14 -13.78
CA ALA A 253 -17.68 -16.40 -14.34
C ALA A 253 -18.22 -17.65 -13.63
N ILE A 254 -18.57 -17.54 -12.33
CA ILE A 254 -19.15 -18.65 -11.57
C ILE A 254 -20.64 -18.83 -11.89
N GLY A 255 -21.35 -17.75 -12.24
CA GLY A 255 -22.78 -17.80 -12.60
C GLY A 255 -23.09 -18.29 -14.02
N SER A 256 -22.11 -18.28 -14.93
CA SER A 256 -22.27 -18.72 -16.33
C SER A 256 -21.91 -20.19 -16.59
N SER A 257 -21.40 -20.91 -15.58
CA SER A 257 -21.01 -22.32 -15.69
C SER A 257 -22.02 -23.32 -15.11
N SER A 258 -23.21 -22.85 -14.73
CA SER A 258 -24.32 -23.66 -14.20
C SER A 258 -25.54 -23.75 -15.13
N SER A 259 -25.40 -23.30 -16.39
CA SER A 259 -26.46 -23.33 -17.40
C SER A 259 -25.96 -23.92 -18.73
N SER A 260 -25.52 -25.18 -18.69
CA SER A 260 -25.33 -26.03 -19.87
C SER A 260 -25.57 -27.47 -19.50
#